data_AF-A0A519I9Y9-F1
#
_entry.id   AF-A0A519I9Y9-F1
#
_cell.length_a   1.000
_cell.length_b   1.000
_cell.length_c   1.000
_cell.angle_alpha   90.00
_cell.angle_beta   90.00
_cell.angle_gamma   90.00
#
_symmetry.space_group_name_H-M   'P 1'
#
loop_
_entity.id
_entity.type
_entity.pdbx_description
1 polymer ?
#
loop_
_entity_poly.entity_id
_entity_poly.type
_entity_poly.pdbx_seq_one_letter_code
_entity_poly.pdbx_strand_id
1 'polypeptide(L)'
;MPTWAPARPASPASSFSGWKPAAAYHAAANLAASGVLAVLAEAGALWSAAGLGNASLQPLLPLTRGALDTAAARGLPGAVSGPVARGDTGVLARHLDAMHAAGLPDDLLRALALRQLALAETAGRLDAAQTSALRALLV
;
A
#
# COMPACT_ATOMS: atom_id res chain seq x y z
N MET A 1 8.10 25.97 -59.07
CA MET A 1 7.78 24.53 -58.91
C MET A 1 6.98 24.36 -57.64
N PRO A 2 5.68 23.98 -57.68
CA PRO A 2 4.87 23.79 -56.49
C PRO A 2 5.01 22.36 -55.97
N THR A 3 5.17 22.16 -54.67
CA THR A 3 4.95 20.85 -54.03
C THR A 3 3.98 21.00 -52.87
N TRP A 4 2.71 20.86 -53.24
CA TRP A 4 1.64 20.12 -52.56
C TRP A 4 1.95 19.59 -51.14
N ALA A 5 1.17 20.05 -50.17
CA ALA A 5 0.96 19.39 -48.88
C ALA A 5 -0.41 18.68 -48.92
N PRO A 6 -0.53 17.40 -48.54
CA PRO A 6 -1.84 16.76 -48.47
C PRO A 6 -2.62 17.29 -47.26
N ALA A 7 -3.84 17.73 -47.50
CA ALA A 7 -4.82 17.96 -46.45
C ALA A 7 -5.07 16.63 -45.71
N ARG A 8 -4.91 16.61 -44.39
CA ARG A 8 -5.43 15.49 -43.57
C ARG A 8 -6.94 15.69 -43.40
N PRO A 9 -7.77 14.68 -43.69
CA PRO A 9 -9.21 14.79 -43.50
C PRO A 9 -9.54 14.97 -42.02
N ALA A 10 -10.50 15.83 -41.72
CA ALA A 10 -11.17 15.82 -40.43
C ALA A 10 -11.93 14.50 -40.29
N SER A 11 -11.65 13.73 -39.24
CA SER A 11 -12.54 12.65 -38.80
C SER A 11 -13.28 13.11 -37.54
N PRO A 12 -14.63 13.11 -37.55
CA PRO A 12 -15.45 13.44 -36.40
C PRO A 12 -15.76 12.20 -35.55
N ALA A 13 -16.09 12.44 -34.27
CA ALA A 13 -16.58 11.50 -33.25
C ALA A 13 -15.52 10.49 -32.71
N SER A 14 -15.39 10.21 -31.42
CA SER A 14 -16.23 10.50 -30.25
C SER A 14 -15.44 10.31 -28.95
N SER A 15 -15.71 11.20 -28.00
CA SER A 15 -15.61 11.08 -26.54
C SER A 15 -14.98 9.81 -25.93
N PHE A 16 -13.68 9.86 -25.64
CA PHE A 16 -13.22 9.43 -24.32
C PHE A 16 -13.05 10.69 -23.49
N SER A 17 -14.01 10.97 -22.59
CA SER A 17 -13.77 11.92 -21.50
C SER A 17 -12.82 11.26 -20.49
N GLY A 18 -11.56 11.08 -20.90
CA GLY A 18 -10.57 10.33 -20.16
C GLY A 18 -9.74 11.28 -19.31
N TRP A 19 -10.01 11.33 -18.01
CA TRP A 19 -9.07 11.47 -16.90
C TRP A 19 -7.68 11.02 -17.36
N LYS A 20 -6.90 12.00 -17.83
CA LYS A 20 -5.79 11.81 -18.78
C LYS A 20 -4.65 11.08 -18.08
N PRO A 21 -3.79 10.31 -18.77
CA PRO A 21 -2.64 9.60 -18.19
C PRO A 21 -1.83 10.36 -17.12
N ALA A 22 -1.76 11.70 -17.21
CA ALA A 22 -1.22 12.57 -16.17
C ALA A 22 -1.87 12.39 -14.78
N ALA A 23 -3.20 12.31 -14.68
CA ALA A 23 -3.90 12.14 -13.40
C ALA A 23 -3.57 10.77 -12.77
N ALA A 24 -3.57 9.70 -13.56
CA ALA A 24 -3.17 8.37 -13.09
C ALA A 24 -1.70 8.35 -12.65
N TYR A 25 -0.81 8.98 -13.42
CA TYR A 25 0.59 9.16 -13.05
C TYR A 25 0.74 9.90 -11.72
N HIS A 26 0.07 11.04 -11.55
CA HIS A 26 0.13 11.82 -10.31
C HIS A 26 -0.42 11.04 -9.12
N ALA A 27 -1.51 10.30 -9.28
CA ALA A 27 -2.04 9.44 -8.23
C ALA A 27 -1.05 8.33 -7.84
N ALA A 28 -0.43 7.66 -8.82
CA ALA A 28 0.59 6.65 -8.56
C ALA A 28 1.84 7.22 -7.88
N ALA A 29 2.34 8.36 -8.36
CA ALA A 29 3.47 9.07 -7.76
C ALA A 29 3.15 9.53 -6.33
N ASN A 30 1.95 10.05 -6.10
CA ASN A 30 1.49 10.43 -4.78
C ASN A 30 1.42 9.21 -3.84
N LEU A 31 0.85 8.08 -4.27
CA LEU A 31 0.83 6.85 -3.46
C LEU A 31 2.24 6.37 -3.10
N ALA A 32 3.17 6.41 -4.05
CA ALA A 32 4.54 5.94 -3.86
C ALA A 32 5.41 6.87 -2.99
N ALA A 33 5.13 8.18 -2.98
CA ALA A 33 5.90 9.17 -2.24
C ALA A 33 5.13 9.74 -1.04
N SER A 34 4.14 10.61 -1.29
CA SER A 34 3.41 11.33 -0.25
C SER A 34 2.48 10.45 0.57
N GLY A 35 1.90 9.41 -0.02
CA GLY A 35 1.01 8.45 0.66
C GLY A 35 1.73 7.68 1.76
N VAL A 36 3.02 7.37 1.57
CA VAL A 36 3.85 6.71 2.59
C VAL A 36 3.97 7.57 3.85
N LEU A 37 3.90 8.91 3.74
CA LEU A 37 3.97 9.80 4.90
C LEU A 37 2.77 9.62 5.85
N ALA A 38 1.58 9.32 5.33
CA ALA A 38 0.41 9.04 6.17
C ALA A 38 0.61 7.75 6.98
N VAL A 39 1.14 6.70 6.35
CA VAL A 39 1.48 5.43 7.02
C VAL A 39 2.52 5.66 8.13
N LEU A 40 3.56 6.44 7.83
CA LEU A 40 4.62 6.75 8.79
C LEU A 40 4.11 7.62 9.95
N ALA A 41 3.16 8.52 9.70
CA ALA A 41 2.53 9.33 10.74
C ALA A 41 1.73 8.46 11.72
N GLU A 42 0.92 7.52 11.22
CA GLU A 42 0.19 6.58 12.09
C GLU A 42 1.13 5.65 12.85
N ALA A 43 2.16 5.12 12.18
CA ALA A 43 3.19 4.31 12.84
C ALA A 43 3.89 5.09 13.96
N GLY A 44 4.21 6.37 13.74
CA GLY A 44 4.79 7.25 14.75
C GLY A 44 3.83 7.55 15.91
N ALA A 45 2.55 7.76 15.65
CA ALA A 45 1.53 7.96 16.68
C ALA A 45 1.40 6.72 17.57
N LEU A 46 1.32 5.52 16.97
CA LEU A 46 1.27 4.25 17.70
C LEU A 46 2.56 4.02 18.50
N TRP A 47 3.72 4.33 17.92
CA TRP A 47 5.02 4.25 18.60
C TRP A 47 5.06 5.09 19.87
N SER A 48 4.57 6.33 19.80
CA SER A 48 4.46 7.21 20.97
C SER A 48 3.44 6.75 21.99
N ALA A 49 2.26 6.29 21.54
CA ALA A 49 1.24 5.75 22.43
C ALA A 49 1.73 4.50 23.18
N ALA A 50 2.63 3.73 22.57
CA ALA A 50 3.30 2.59 23.21
C ALA A 50 4.41 2.98 24.21
N GLY A 51 4.66 4.27 24.43
CA GLY A 51 5.69 4.75 25.37
C GLY A 51 7.13 4.59 24.87
N LEU A 52 7.33 4.38 23.57
CA LEU A 52 8.65 4.14 22.97
C LEU A 52 9.40 5.43 22.61
N GLY A 53 8.96 6.56 23.16
CA GLY A 53 9.48 7.90 22.90
C GLY A 53 8.60 8.73 21.96
N ASN A 54 8.95 10.00 21.81
CA ASN A 54 8.23 10.94 20.93
C ASN A 54 8.23 10.44 19.49
N ALA A 55 7.21 10.85 18.73
CA ALA A 55 6.98 10.46 17.34
C ALA A 55 8.15 10.96 16.48
N SER A 56 9.20 10.13 16.43
CA SER A 56 10.41 10.37 15.68
C SER A 56 10.42 9.41 14.51
N LEU A 57 10.70 9.97 13.34
CA LEU A 57 10.80 9.19 12.11
C LEU A 57 12.06 8.29 12.11
N GLN A 58 13.07 8.62 12.92
CA GLN A 58 14.38 7.93 12.94
C GLN A 58 14.31 6.40 13.18
N PRO A 59 13.61 5.86 14.20
CA PRO A 59 13.51 4.42 14.38
C PRO A 59 12.71 3.71 13.26
N LEU A 60 11.83 4.42 12.57
CA LEU A 60 10.93 3.83 11.56
C LEU A 60 11.52 3.83 10.14
N LEU A 61 12.44 4.75 9.84
CA LEU A 61 13.06 4.85 8.51
C LEU A 61 13.82 3.58 8.09
N PRO A 62 14.64 2.93 8.94
CA PRO A 62 15.33 1.70 8.57
C PRO A 62 14.35 0.58 8.20
N LEU A 63 13.22 0.46 8.92
CA LEU A 63 12.19 -0.54 8.63
C LEU A 63 11.56 -0.31 7.25
N THR A 64 11.25 0.95 6.94
CA THR A 64 10.68 1.35 5.65
C THR A 64 11.65 1.11 4.50
N ARG A 65 12.92 1.50 4.67
CA ARG A 65 13.98 1.26 3.68
C ARG A 65 14.19 -0.22 3.44
N GLY A 66 14.27 -1.03 4.49
CA GLY A 66 14.42 -2.48 4.36
C GLY A 66 13.25 -3.15 3.60
N ALA A 67 12.02 -2.66 3.79
CA ALA A 67 10.87 -3.13 3.01
C ALA A 67 11.01 -2.80 1.51
N LEU A 68 11.44 -1.58 1.18
CA LEU A 68 11.69 -1.15 -0.20
C LEU A 68 12.84 -1.91 -0.84
N ASP A 69 13.96 -2.10 -0.13
CA ASP A 69 15.12 -2.85 -0.60
C ASP A 69 14.74 -4.32 -0.89
N THR A 70 13.93 -4.92 -0.02
CA THR A 70 13.40 -6.27 -0.22
C THR A 70 12.50 -6.33 -1.46
N ALA A 71 11.64 -5.33 -1.66
CA ALA A 71 10.78 -5.25 -2.85
C ALA A 71 11.59 -5.08 -4.14
N ALA A 72 12.65 -4.28 -4.11
CA ALA A 72 13.57 -4.14 -5.25
C ALA A 72 14.28 -5.47 -5.57
N ALA A 73 14.70 -6.23 -4.56
CA ALA A 73 15.43 -7.48 -4.73
C ALA A 73 14.55 -8.68 -5.09
N ARG A 74 13.31 -8.74 -4.59
CA ARG A 74 12.45 -9.95 -4.63
C ARG A 74 11.06 -9.72 -5.26
N GLY A 75 10.77 -8.50 -5.70
CA GLY A 75 9.44 -8.08 -6.15
C GLY A 75 8.45 -7.87 -5.00
N LEU A 76 7.32 -7.22 -5.29
CA LEU A 76 6.30 -6.88 -4.28
C LEU A 76 5.72 -8.10 -3.54
N PRO A 77 5.29 -9.20 -4.22
CA PRO A 77 4.84 -10.40 -3.51
C PRO A 77 5.95 -11.00 -2.63
N GLY A 78 7.19 -10.96 -3.11
CA GLY A 78 8.37 -11.45 -2.40
C GLY A 78 8.69 -10.68 -1.13
N ALA A 79 8.33 -9.39 -1.07
CA ALA A 79 8.64 -8.48 0.04
C ALA A 79 7.62 -8.46 1.17
N VAL A 80 6.40 -8.98 0.97
CA VAL A 80 5.43 -9.07 2.06
C VAL A 80 6.01 -9.95 3.17
N SER A 81 5.95 -9.46 4.40
CA SER A 81 6.50 -10.11 5.58
C SER A 81 5.55 -9.94 6.77
N GLY A 82 5.99 -10.30 7.97
CA GLY A 82 5.18 -10.14 9.18
C GLY A 82 3.98 -11.10 9.25
N PRO A 83 2.94 -10.75 10.02
CA PRO A 83 1.83 -11.67 10.33
C PRO A 83 0.99 -12.04 9.11
N VAL A 84 0.77 -11.10 8.17
CA VAL A 84 0.01 -11.38 6.94
C VAL A 84 0.70 -12.43 6.09
N ALA A 85 2.03 -12.35 5.91
CA ALA A 85 2.80 -13.33 5.13
C ALA A 85 2.79 -14.75 5.71
N ARG A 86 2.44 -14.91 7.00
CA ARG A 86 2.43 -16.20 7.71
C ARG A 86 1.03 -16.69 8.07
N GLY A 87 -0.04 -15.96 7.73
CA GLY A 87 -1.39 -16.33 8.13
C GLY A 87 -1.69 -16.15 9.62
N ASP A 88 -0.93 -15.29 10.32
CA ASP A 88 -0.99 -15.16 11.77
C ASP A 88 -2.06 -14.13 12.21
N THR A 89 -3.30 -14.59 12.32
CA THR A 89 -4.43 -13.77 12.78
C THR A 89 -4.27 -13.32 14.23
N GLY A 90 -3.58 -14.08 15.06
CA GLY A 90 -3.38 -13.75 16.47
C GLY A 90 -2.51 -12.51 16.66
N VAL A 91 -1.39 -12.41 15.93
CA VAL A 91 -0.56 -11.18 15.92
C VAL A 91 -1.34 -10.01 15.34
N LEU A 92 -2.07 -10.23 14.23
CA LEU A 92 -2.80 -9.16 13.57
C LEU A 92 -3.94 -8.60 14.43
N ALA A 93 -4.66 -9.45 15.16
CA ALA A 93 -5.67 -9.04 16.15
C ALA A 93 -5.04 -8.16 17.23
N ARG A 94 -3.86 -8.54 17.76
CA ARG A 94 -3.14 -7.71 18.74
C ARG A 94 -2.68 -6.37 18.19
N HIS A 95 -2.41 -6.27 16.89
CA HIS A 95 -2.12 -4.97 16.26
C HIS A 95 -3.36 -4.06 16.27
N LEU A 96 -4.54 -4.61 15.94
CA LEU A 96 -5.81 -3.87 15.98
C LEU A 96 -6.16 -3.46 17.42
N ASP A 97 -5.99 -4.37 18.39
CA ASP A 97 -6.18 -4.06 19.81
C ASP A 97 -5.25 -2.94 20.29
N ALA A 98 -3.99 -2.91 19.82
CA ALA A 98 -3.05 -1.86 20.17
C ALA A 98 -3.46 -0.49 19.58
N MET A 99 -3.99 -0.45 18.36
CA MET A 99 -4.56 0.77 17.77
C MET A 99 -5.73 1.28 18.63
N HIS A 100 -6.66 0.38 18.97
CA HIS A 100 -7.82 0.72 19.78
C HIS A 100 -7.44 1.19 21.19
N ALA A 101 -6.53 0.50 21.87
CA ALA A 101 -6.04 0.89 23.19
C ALA A 101 -5.34 2.26 23.18
N ALA A 102 -4.71 2.62 22.06
CA ALA A 102 -4.10 3.94 21.84
C ALA A 102 -5.12 5.03 21.45
N GLY A 103 -6.39 4.68 21.24
CA GLY A 103 -7.41 5.60 20.74
C GLY A 103 -7.20 6.04 19.29
N LEU A 104 -6.49 5.22 18.49
CA LEU A 104 -6.17 5.49 17.09
C LEU A 104 -7.13 4.72 16.15
N PRO A 105 -7.49 5.29 14.99
CA PRO A 105 -8.30 4.59 14.01
C PRO A 105 -7.51 3.43 13.37
N ASP A 106 -8.13 2.28 13.14
CA ASP A 106 -7.48 1.08 12.61
C ASP A 106 -7.76 0.83 11.11
N ASP A 107 -8.50 1.72 10.46
CA ASP A 107 -8.99 1.57 9.09
C ASP A 107 -7.86 1.53 8.05
N LEU A 108 -6.83 2.37 8.21
CA LEU A 108 -5.66 2.32 7.33
C LEU A 108 -4.88 1.01 7.52
N LEU A 109 -4.67 0.57 8.77
CA LEU A 109 -4.00 -0.70 9.05
C LEU A 109 -4.75 -1.88 8.42
N ARG A 110 -6.09 -1.90 8.54
CA ARG A 110 -6.93 -2.92 7.90
C ARG A 110 -6.82 -2.89 6.38
N ALA A 111 -6.94 -1.69 5.79
CA ALA A 111 -6.84 -1.51 4.35
C ALA A 111 -5.49 -2.00 3.82
N LEU A 112 -4.39 -1.63 4.48
CA LEU A 112 -3.05 -2.08 4.11
C LEU A 112 -2.87 -3.59 4.26
N ALA A 113 -3.34 -4.17 5.37
CA ALA A 113 -3.27 -5.61 5.59
C ALA A 113 -4.05 -6.41 4.54
N LEU A 114 -5.21 -5.93 4.08
CA LEU A 114 -5.96 -6.52 2.98
C LEU A 114 -5.20 -6.46 1.65
N ARG A 115 -4.49 -5.36 1.36
CA ARG A 115 -3.64 -5.28 0.15
C ARG A 115 -2.38 -6.16 0.26
N GLN A 116 -1.83 -6.30 1.46
CA GLN A 116 -0.74 -7.23 1.73
C GLN A 116 -1.18 -8.69 1.58
N LEU A 117 -2.42 -9.02 1.96
CA LEU A 117 -2.99 -10.36 1.79
C LEU A 117 -3.02 -10.75 0.31
N ALA A 118 -3.46 -9.86 -0.58
CA ALA A 118 -3.45 -10.10 -2.03
C ALA A 118 -2.04 -10.38 -2.58
N LEU A 119 -1.04 -9.68 -2.06
CA LEU A 119 0.37 -9.91 -2.41
C LEU A 119 0.89 -11.25 -1.84
N ALA A 120 0.49 -11.63 -0.62
CA ALA A 120 0.86 -12.89 0.01
C ALA A 120 0.22 -14.11 -0.70
N GLU A 121 -1.04 -13.99 -1.15
CA GLU A 121 -1.71 -14.96 -2.01
C GLU A 121 -0.95 -15.13 -3.33
N THR A 122 -0.56 -14.03 -3.98
CA THR A 122 0.26 -14.05 -5.21
C THR A 122 1.62 -14.73 -4.99
N ALA A 123 2.20 -14.61 -3.78
CA ALA A 123 3.45 -15.25 -3.43
C ALA A 123 3.31 -16.76 -3.14
N GLY A 124 2.09 -17.32 -3.12
CA GLY A 124 1.84 -18.74 -2.85
C GLY A 124 2.20 -19.17 -1.42
N ARG A 125 2.19 -18.25 -0.45
CA ARG A 125 2.65 -18.50 0.93
C ARG A 125 1.54 -18.88 1.91
N LEU A 126 0.29 -18.80 1.50
CA LEU A 126 -0.88 -19.00 2.35
C LEU A 126 -1.77 -20.09 1.77
N ASP A 127 -2.31 -20.93 2.65
CA ASP A 127 -3.41 -21.82 2.29
C ASP A 127 -4.76 -21.10 2.33
N ALA A 128 -5.80 -21.77 1.82
CA ALA A 128 -7.14 -21.22 1.75
C ALA A 128 -7.75 -20.88 3.13
N ALA A 129 -7.41 -21.64 4.17
CA ALA A 129 -7.92 -21.42 5.51
C ALA A 129 -7.29 -20.17 6.14
N GLN A 130 -5.97 -20.00 6.00
CA GLN A 130 -5.24 -18.81 6.44
C GLN A 130 -5.75 -17.55 5.75
N THR A 131 -5.95 -17.61 4.43
CA THR A 131 -6.53 -16.51 3.66
C THR A 131 -7.93 -16.14 4.13
N SER A 132 -8.80 -17.13 4.33
CA SER A 132 -10.17 -16.91 4.80
C SER A 132 -10.20 -16.27 6.18
N ALA A 133 -9.38 -16.77 7.11
CA ALA A 133 -9.30 -16.27 8.47
C ALA A 133 -8.75 -14.83 8.54
N LEU A 134 -7.69 -14.52 7.78
CA LEU A 134 -7.16 -13.16 7.67
C LEU A 134 -8.20 -12.20 7.10
N ARG A 135 -8.92 -12.60 6.05
CA ARG A 135 -9.97 -11.77 5.44
C ARG A 135 -11.09 -11.49 6.43
N ALA A 136 -11.57 -12.51 7.15
CA ALA A 136 -12.63 -12.38 8.14
C ALA A 136 -12.26 -11.46 9.31
N LEU A 137 -10.99 -11.40 9.70
CA LEU A 137 -10.52 -10.49 10.76
C LEU A 137 -10.48 -9.02 10.29
N LEU A 138 -10.24 -8.79 9.00
CA LEU A 138 -9.91 -7.48 8.44
C LEU A 138 -11.10 -6.70 7.86
N VAL A 139 -12.24 -7.37 7.62
CA VAL A 139 -13.50 -6.77 7.13
C VAL A 139 -14.52 -6.64 8.25
#